data_AF-A0A347SRL7-F1
#
_entry.id   AF-A0A347SRL7-F1
#
_cell.length_a   1.000
_cell.length_b   1.000
_cell.length_c   1.000
_cell.angle_alpha   90.00
_cell.angle_beta   90.00
_cell.angle_gamma   90.00
#
_symmetry.space_group_name_H-M   'P 1'
#
loop_
_entity.id
_entity.type
_entity.pdbx_description
1 polymer ?
#
loop_
_entity_poly.entity_id
_entity_poly.type
_entity_poly.pdbx_seq_one_letter_code
_entity_poly.pdbx_strand_id
1 'polypeptide(L)'
;MFSQIIIKLVKIYQRYISPGLPASCRYYPTCSTYMIEAISKHGLLLGIIMGLARIIRCNPFNRGGFDPVPDKFTILKNPHPEQYEDEIISRKFHPKRRKEPHE
;
A
#
# COMPACT_ATOMS: atom_id res chain seq x y z
N MET A 1 14.98 -16.39 -2.87
CA MET A 1 14.70 -17.02 -1.55
C MET A 1 14.49 -16.02 -0.42
N PHE A 2 15.37 -15.03 -0.19
CA PHE A 2 15.28 -14.09 0.95
C PHE A 2 13.98 -13.28 1.04
N SER A 3 13.39 -12.86 -0.09
CA SER A 3 12.13 -12.11 -0.10
C SER A 3 10.97 -12.84 0.59
N GLN A 4 10.95 -14.17 0.51
CA GLN A 4 9.88 -14.97 1.12
C GLN A 4 10.00 -15.04 2.65
N ILE A 5 11.21 -14.91 3.19
CA ILE A 5 11.42 -14.89 4.65
C ILE A 5 10.81 -13.62 5.23
N ILE A 6 11.09 -12.46 4.62
CA ILE A 6 10.54 -11.19 5.09
C ILE A 6 9.02 -11.15 4.92
N ILE A 7 8.49 -11.62 3.78
CA ILE A 7 7.03 -11.71 3.59
C ILE A 7 6.39 -12.58 4.66
N LYS A 8 7.01 -13.71 5.03
CA LYS A 8 6.53 -14.56 6.13
C LYS A 8 6.55 -13.84 7.48
N LEU A 9 7.63 -13.10 7.79
CA LEU A 9 7.71 -12.29 9.02
C LEU A 9 6.61 -11.24 9.08
N VAL A 10 6.35 -10.51 7.98
CA VAL A 10 5.28 -9.51 7.91
C VAL A 10 3.91 -10.16 8.06
N LYS A 11 3.68 -11.36 7.48
CA LYS A 11 2.43 -12.11 7.66
C LYS A 11 2.24 -12.63 9.09
N ILE A 12 3.30 -13.07 9.76
CA ILE A 12 3.27 -13.44 11.18
C ILE A 12 2.89 -12.20 12.00
N TYR A 13 3.51 -11.05 11.75
CA TYR A 13 3.12 -9.78 12.39
C TYR A 13 1.63 -9.46 12.15
N GLN A 14 1.13 -9.56 10.92
CA GLN A 14 -0.28 -9.34 10.60
C GLN A 14 -1.22 -10.32 11.31
N ARG A 15 -0.80 -11.57 11.53
CA ARG A 15 -1.63 -12.62 12.13
C ARG A 15 -1.68 -12.55 13.65
N TYR A 16 -0.55 -12.24 14.29
CA TYR A 16 -0.41 -12.37 15.74
C TYR A 16 -0.36 -11.03 16.48
N ILE A 17 0.12 -9.96 15.84
CA ILE A 17 0.31 -8.65 16.49
C ILE A 17 -0.76 -7.66 16.04
N SER A 18 -1.03 -7.59 14.72
CA SER A 18 -2.00 -6.64 14.17
C SER A 18 -3.43 -6.73 14.76
N PRO A 19 -3.98 -7.89 15.15
CA PRO A 19 -5.33 -7.96 15.72
C PRO A 19 -5.45 -7.28 17.10
N GLY A 20 -4.33 -7.17 17.84
CA GLY A 20 -4.27 -6.50 19.13
C GLY A 20 -4.01 -4.99 19.04
N LEU A 21 -3.81 -4.46 17.84
CA LEU A 21 -3.52 -3.05 17.59
C LEU A 21 -4.72 -2.36 16.93
N PRO A 22 -5.03 -1.10 17.27
CA PRO A 22 -6.06 -0.35 16.57
C PRO A 22 -5.68 -0.19 15.10
N ALA A 23 -6.69 -0.13 14.22
CA ALA A 23 -6.52 0.13 12.80
C ALA A 23 -5.96 1.55 12.58
N SER A 24 -4.64 1.67 12.61
CA SER A 24 -3.92 2.95 12.58
C SER A 24 -3.47 3.34 11.16
N CYS A 25 -3.46 2.38 10.23
CA CYS A 25 -3.01 2.64 8.88
C CYS A 25 -4.01 3.53 8.13
N ARG A 26 -3.51 4.68 7.64
CA ARG A 26 -4.30 5.68 6.89
C ARG A 26 -4.42 5.34 5.39
N TYR A 27 -3.62 4.39 4.91
CA TYR A 27 -3.51 4.07 3.50
C TYR A 27 -4.21 2.76 3.13
N TYR A 28 -4.69 2.69 1.89
CA TYR A 28 -5.14 1.46 1.25
C TYR A 28 -4.32 1.19 -0.02
N PRO A 29 -3.74 -0.01 -0.21
CA PRO A 29 -3.61 -1.08 0.78
C PRO A 29 -2.83 -0.64 2.04
N THR A 30 -2.91 -1.40 3.13
CA THR A 30 -2.22 -1.05 4.39
C THR A 30 -0.69 -1.03 4.20
N CYS A 31 0.06 -0.36 5.08
CA CYS A 31 1.53 -0.28 4.98
C CYS A 31 2.21 -1.65 4.97
N SER A 32 1.70 -2.63 5.71
CA SER A 32 2.25 -3.99 5.73
C SER A 32 1.95 -4.75 4.43
N THR A 33 0.73 -4.63 3.91
CA THR A 33 0.37 -5.17 2.59
C THR A 33 1.21 -4.53 1.47
N TYR A 34 1.35 -3.21 1.49
CA TYR A 34 2.18 -2.46 0.54
C TYR A 34 3.65 -2.92 0.59
N MET A 35 4.20 -3.16 1.78
CA MET A 35 5.57 -3.64 1.91
C MET A 35 5.74 -5.04 1.30
N ILE A 36 4.77 -5.95 1.48
CA ILE A 36 4.78 -7.27 0.85
C ILE A 36 4.75 -7.14 -0.69
N GLU A 37 3.83 -6.32 -1.22
CA GLU A 37 3.72 -6.08 -2.66
C GLU A 37 4.98 -5.44 -3.23
N ALA A 38 5.55 -4.44 -2.55
CA ALA A 38 6.75 -3.75 -2.98
C ALA A 38 7.97 -4.69 -2.99
N ILE A 39 8.12 -5.55 -1.98
CA ILE A 39 9.16 -6.58 -1.96
C ILE A 39 8.97 -7.60 -3.08
N SER A 40 7.72 -7.98 -3.37
CA SER A 40 7.40 -8.91 -4.45
C SER A 40 7.67 -8.33 -5.84
N LYS A 41 7.45 -7.03 -6.02
CA LYS A 41 7.52 -6.34 -7.33
C LYS A 41 8.90 -5.77 -7.64
N HIS A 42 9.51 -5.09 -6.67
CA HIS A 42 10.78 -4.36 -6.83
C HIS A 42 11.99 -5.10 -6.23
N GLY A 43 11.75 -6.23 -5.56
CA GLY A 43 12.78 -6.97 -4.84
C GLY A 43 13.00 -6.48 -3.41
N LEU A 44 13.87 -7.17 -2.67
CA LEU A 44 13.98 -7.03 -1.22
C LEU A 44 14.38 -5.62 -0.77
N LEU A 45 15.49 -5.09 -1.29
CA LEU A 45 16.03 -3.80 -0.85
C LEU A 45 15.10 -2.65 -1.20
N LEU A 46 14.70 -2.55 -2.48
CA LEU A 46 13.80 -1.50 -2.94
C LEU A 46 12.42 -1.59 -2.26
N GLY A 47 11.89 -2.81 -2.10
CA GLY A 47 10.61 -3.02 -1.44
C GLY A 47 10.61 -2.64 0.04
N ILE A 48 11.70 -2.92 0.77
CA ILE A 48 11.88 -2.47 2.16
C ILE A 48 11.93 -0.94 2.21
N ILE A 49 12.72 -0.30 1.34
CA ILE A 49 12.85 1.16 1.31
C ILE A 49 11.48 1.82 1.03
N MET A 50 10.73 1.32 0.04
CA MET A 50 9.39 1.82 -0.29
C MET A 50 8.42 1.63 0.87
N GLY A 51 8.42 0.45 1.50
CA GLY A 51 7.56 0.13 2.63
C GLY A 51 7.84 1.00 3.86
N LEU A 52 9.11 1.17 4.24
CA LEU A 52 9.54 2.01 5.36
C LEU A 52 9.21 3.49 5.10
N ALA A 53 9.50 4.00 3.90
CA ALA A 53 9.14 5.35 3.52
C ALA A 53 7.64 5.63 3.61
N ARG A 54 6.80 4.63 3.31
CA ARG A 54 5.35 4.74 3.47
C ARG A 54 4.92 4.71 4.94
N ILE A 55 5.55 3.89 5.78
CA ILE A 55 5.27 3.85 7.23
C ILE A 55 5.53 5.22 7.86
N ILE A 56 6.66 5.86 7.54
CA ILE A 56 7.00 7.21 8.04
C ILE A 56 5.93 8.24 7.64
N ARG A 57 5.40 8.13 6.41
CA ARG A 57 4.32 8.98 5.92
C ARG A 57 2.94 8.62 6.49
N CYS A 58 2.79 7.44 7.08
CA CYS A 58 1.53 6.95 7.64
C CYS A 58 1.34 7.44 9.09
N ASN A 59 1.20 8.75 9.25
CA ASN A 59 0.97 9.40 10.54
C ASN A 59 -0.45 10.01 10.63
N PRO A 60 -0.94 10.35 11.84
CA PRO A 60 -2.29 10.87 12.05
C PRO A 60 -2.62 12.18 11.32
N PHE A 61 -1.60 12.98 10.98
CA PHE A 61 -1.76 14.26 10.27
C PHE A 61 -1.93 14.08 8.76
N ASN A 62 -1.69 12.87 8.26
CA ASN A 62 -1.89 12.55 6.87
C ASN A 62 -3.29 11.97 6.64
N ARG A 63 -4.01 12.53 5.67
CA ARG A 63 -5.35 12.04 5.26
C ARG A 63 -5.30 10.60 4.72
N GLY A 64 -4.14 10.17 4.21
CA GLY A 64 -3.97 8.84 3.64
C GLY A 64 -4.58 8.71 2.25
N GLY A 65 -5.32 7.62 1.99
CA GLY A 65 -6.03 7.35 0.73
C GLY A 65 -5.56 6.09 0.00
N PHE A 66 -6.02 5.92 -1.24
CA PHE A 66 -5.55 4.86 -2.13
C PHE A 66 -4.15 5.20 -2.65
N ASP A 67 -3.19 4.31 -2.39
CA ASP A 67 -1.80 4.45 -2.80
C ASP A 67 -1.27 3.05 -3.15
N PRO A 68 -1.41 2.59 -4.39
CA PRO A 68 -0.96 1.26 -4.82
C PRO A 68 0.56 1.26 -5.09
N VAL A 69 1.20 0.09 -5.10
CA VAL A 69 2.63 -0.02 -5.46
C VAL A 69 2.82 0.28 -6.96
N PRO A 70 3.52 1.36 -7.34
CA PRO A 70 3.75 1.70 -8.74
C PRO A 70 4.66 0.67 -9.43
N ASP A 71 4.63 0.65 -10.76
CA ASP A 71 5.51 -0.21 -11.59
C ASP A 71 6.98 0.22 -11.56
N LYS A 72 7.22 1.50 -11.28
CA LYS A 72 8.56 2.06 -11.14
C LYS A 72 8.85 2.35 -9.67
N PHE A 73 10.10 2.14 -9.26
CA PHE A 73 10.54 2.48 -7.91
C PHE A 73 10.32 3.98 -7.63
N THR A 74 9.68 4.27 -6.50
CA THR A 74 9.54 5.64 -5.99
C THR A 74 9.34 5.62 -4.48
N ILE A 75 9.91 6.61 -3.81
CA ILE A 75 9.76 6.83 -2.35
C ILE A 75 8.53 7.69 -2.05
N LEU A 76 8.05 8.43 -3.05
CA LEU A 76 6.92 9.34 -2.92
C LEU A 76 5.58 8.61 -3.05
N LYS A 77 4.48 9.38 -2.99
CA LYS A 77 3.13 8.83 -3.24
C LYS A 77 3.08 8.44 -4.71
N ASN A 78 2.31 7.39 -5.03
CA ASN A 78 2.09 7.05 -6.41
C ASN A 78 1.49 8.27 -7.14
N PRO A 79 2.12 8.78 -8.21
CA PRO A 79 1.63 9.96 -8.93
C PRO A 79 0.40 9.65 -9.78
N HIS A 80 0.21 8.38 -10.17
CA HIS A 80 -0.90 7.92 -11.01
C HIS A 80 -1.63 6.74 -10.38
N PRO A 81 -2.25 6.91 -9.19
CA PRO A 81 -2.99 5.85 -8.52
C PRO A 81 -4.21 5.38 -9.35
N GLU A 82 -4.76 6.25 -10.20
CA GLU A 82 -5.90 5.96 -11.08
C GLU A 82 -5.66 4.76 -12.02
N GLN A 83 -4.41 4.49 -12.39
CA GLN A 83 -4.05 3.37 -13.27
C GLN A 83 -4.25 1.99 -12.60
N TYR A 84 -4.44 1.97 -11.28
CA TYR A 84 -4.61 0.76 -10.49
C TYR A 84 -5.97 0.74 -9.76
N GLU A 85 -6.85 1.71 -10.04
CA GLU A 85 -8.21 1.72 -9.51
C GLU A 85 -9.07 0.71 -10.27
N ASP A 86 -9.57 -0.32 -9.57
CA ASP A 86 -10.67 -1.14 -10.09
C ASP A 86 -12.03 -0.52 -9.71
N GLU A 87 -13.13 -1.10 -10.22
CA GLU A 87 -14.47 -0.62 -9.90
C GLU A 87 -14.76 -0.58 -8.39
N ILE A 88 -14.21 -1.52 -7.63
CA ILE A 88 -14.45 -1.66 -6.19
C ILE A 88 -13.74 -0.53 -5.44
N ILE A 89 -12.48 -0.27 -5.77
CA ILE A 89 -11.64 0.80 -5.23
C ILE A 89 -12.20 2.16 -5.62
N SER A 90 -12.56 2.35 -6.89
CA SER A 90 -13.15 3.60 -7.39
C SER A 90 -14.45 3.93 -6.64
N ARG A 91 -15.34 2.94 -6.43
CA ARG A 91 -16.56 3.13 -5.63
C ARG A 91 -16.27 3.52 -4.18
N LYS A 92 -15.22 2.97 -3.58
CA LYS A 92 -14.84 3.20 -2.18
C LYS A 92 -14.17 4.54 -1.94
N PHE A 93 -13.28 4.97 -2.83
CA PHE A 93 -12.45 6.18 -2.64
C PHE A 93 -12.89 7.37 -3.51
N HIS A 94 -13.55 7.14 -4.65
CA HIS A 94 -13.93 8.17 -5.63
C HIS A 94 -15.38 8.01 -6.17
N PRO A 95 -16.40 7.94 -5.30
CA PRO A 95 -17.78 7.65 -5.73
C PRO A 95 -18.37 8.67 -6.72
N LYS A 96 -17.81 9.89 -6.80
CA LYS A 96 -18.25 10.96 -7.71
C LYS A 96 -17.69 10.87 -9.14
N ARG A 97 -16.58 10.15 -9.39
CA ARG A 97 -15.97 9.98 -10.74
C ARG A 97 -16.79 9.08 -11.67
N ARG A 98 -17.80 8.38 -11.14
CA ARG A 98 -18.65 7.40 -11.83
C ARG A 98 -19.48 7.96 -13.02
N LYS A 99 -19.52 9.28 -13.21
CA LYS A 99 -20.35 9.94 -14.23
C LYS A 99 -19.65 10.12 -15.58
N GLU A 100 -18.35 9.87 -15.65
CA GLU A 100 -17.59 10.01 -16.88
C GLU A 100 -17.22 8.60 -17.37
N PRO A 101 -17.74 8.16 -18.52
CA PRO A 101 -17.27 6.94 -19.15
C PRO A 101 -15.78 7.10 -19.44
N HIS A 102 -14.98 6.10 -19.08
CA HIS A 102 -13.68 5.92 -19.71
C HIS A 102 -13.95 5.45 -21.15
N GLU A 103 -14.01 6.41 -22.07
CA GLU A 103 -14.00 6.20 -23.52
C GLU A 103 -12.55 6.03 -24.01
#